data_AF-A0A847BGG1-F1
#
_entry.id   AF-A0A847BGG1-F1
#
_cell.length_a   1.000
_cell.length_b   1.000
_cell.length_c   1.000
_cell.angle_alpha   90.00
_cell.angle_beta   90.00
_cell.angle_gamma   90.00
#
_symmetry.space_group_name_H-M   'P 1'
#
loop_
_entity.id
_entity.type
_entity.pdbx_description
1 polymer ?
#
loop_
_entity_poly.entity_id
_entity_poly.type
_entity_poly.pdbx_seq_one_letter_code
_entity_poly.pdbx_strand_id
1 'polypeptide(L)' 'MSRVAKYPVKVPAGVDVKLDGDQLTVKGGQGTLSMNINPDVVVTQEEGQLTFKPSENA' A
#
# COMPACT_ATOMS: atom_id res chain seq x y z
N MET A 1 -18.04 -1.01 -7.56
CA MET A 1 -16.66 -1.49 -7.82
C MET A 1 -15.76 -0.31 -8.14
N SER A 2 -14.85 0.03 -7.22
CA SER A 2 -13.90 1.13 -7.42
C SER A 2 -12.94 0.80 -8.56
N ARG A 3 -12.79 1.71 -9.53
CA ARG A 3 -11.84 1.54 -10.64
C ARG A 3 -10.40 1.73 -10.18
N VAL A 4 -10.15 2.62 -9.21
CA VAL A 4 -8.81 2.99 -8.76
C VAL A 4 -8.14 1.88 -7.94
N ALA A 5 -8.86 1.30 -6.98
CA ALA A 5 -8.32 0.23 -6.12
C ALA A 5 -7.98 -1.06 -6.88
N LYS A 6 -8.54 -1.26 -8.08
CA LYS A 6 -8.24 -2.42 -8.93
C LYS A 6 -6.88 -2.30 -9.63
N TYR A 7 -6.32 -1.09 -9.76
CA TYR A 7 -5.03 -0.91 -10.42
C TYR A 7 -3.89 -1.17 -9.43
N PRO A 8 -3.00 -2.14 -9.70
CA PRO A 8 -1.81 -2.34 -8.89
C PRO A 8 -0.87 -1.14 -9.03
N VAL A 9 -0.31 -0.70 -7.91
CA VAL A 9 0.68 0.38 -7.85
C VAL A 9 2.07 -0.22 -7.91
N LYS A 10 2.78 -0.02 -9.02
CA LYS A 10 4.18 -0.48 -9.15
C LYS A 10 5.08 0.34 -8.24
N VAL A 11 5.90 -0.35 -7.45
CA VAL A 11 6.91 0.24 -6.57
C VAL A 11 8.22 0.35 -7.37
N PRO A 12 8.73 1.57 -7.63
CA PRO A 12 9.99 1.76 -8.34
C PRO A 12 11.18 1.20 -7.54
N ALA A 13 12.24 0.81 -8.26
CA ALA A 13 13.49 0.40 -7.62
C ALA A 13 14.06 1.53 -6.74
N GLY A 14 14.36 1.23 -5.48
CA GLY A 14 14.84 2.21 -4.49
C GLY A 14 13.74 2.84 -3.62
N VAL A 15 12.50 2.36 -3.72
CA VAL A 15 11.42 2.70 -2.78
C VAL A 15 11.15 1.49 -1.88
N ASP A 16 11.36 1.68 -0.58
CA ASP A 16 11.04 0.69 0.46
C ASP A 16 9.67 0.97 1.04
N VAL A 17 8.81 -0.04 1.06
CA VAL A 17 7.48 0.05 1.66
C VAL A 17 7.45 -0.86 2.88
N LYS A 18 7.07 -0.30 4.03
CA LYS A 18 6.83 -1.02 5.27
C LYS A 18 5.36 -0.91 5.64
N LEU A 19 4.79 -2.04 6.02
CA LEU A 19 3.42 -2.16 6.52
C LEU A 19 3.51 -2.70 7.95
N ASP A 20 3.23 -1.82 8.91
CA ASP A 20 3.19 -2.14 10.34
C ASP A 20 1.73 -2.10 10.80
N GLY A 21 1.00 -3.19 10.52
CA GLY A 21 -0.44 -3.29 10.78
C GLY A 21 -1.22 -2.23 10.01
N ASP A 22 -1.68 -1.20 10.71
CA ASP A 22 -2.45 -0.09 10.15
C ASP A 22 -1.57 1.08 9.70
N GLN A 23 -0.25 1.03 9.89
CA GLN A 23 0.66 2.11 9.52
C GLN A 23 1.49 1.74 8.29
N LEU A 24 1.33 2.49 7.21
CA LEU A 24 2.13 2.37 5.99
C LEU A 24 3.23 3.41 5.99
N THR A 25 4.47 2.96 5.95
CA THR A 25 5.64 3.82 5.80
C THR A 25 6.31 3.55 4.47
N VAL A 26 6.39 4.55 3.62
CA VAL A 26 7.07 4.51 2.33
C VAL A 26 8.34 5.35 2.43
N LYS A 27 9.50 4.75 2.20
CA LYS A 27 10.78 5.45 2.10
C LYS A 27 11.22 5.47 0.65
N GLY A 28 11.56 6.64 0.13
CA GLY A 28 12.14 6.79 -1.20
C GLY A 28 13.32 7.76 -1.18
N GLY A 29 13.91 8.01 -2.34
CA GLY A 29 15.08 8.89 -2.47
C GLY A 29 14.86 10.32 -2.00
N GLN A 30 13.61 10.79 -1.95
CA GLN A 30 13.24 12.15 -1.55
C GLN A 30 12.81 12.28 -0.08
N GLY A 31 12.79 11.17 0.68
CA GLY A 31 12.38 11.17 2.09
C GLY A 31 11.45 10.02 2.46
N THR A 32 10.78 10.16 3.60
CA THR A 32 9.91 9.13 4.16
C THR A 32 8.50 9.68 4.37
N LEU A 33 7.48 8.94 3.93
CA LEU A 33 6.07 9.25 4.15
C LEU A 33 5.45 8.15 5.01
N SER A 34 4.83 8.54 6.12
CA SER A 34 4.05 7.64 6.96
C SER A 34 2.57 8.03 6.91
N MET A 35 1.69 7.07 6.66
CA MET A 35 0.24 7.26 6.60
C MET A 35 -0.47 6.11 7.30
N ASN A 36 -1.53 6.42 8.05
CA ASN A 36 -2.42 5.39 8.60
C ASN A 36 -3.39 4.91 7.52
N ILE A 37 -3.47 3.59 7.36
CA ILE A 37 -4.40 2.89 6.50
C ILE A 37 -5.68 2.62 7.29
N ASN A 38 -6.80 2.65 6.57
CA ASN A 38 -8.10 2.30 7.14
C ASN A 38 -8.14 0.78 7.43
N PRO A 39 -8.60 0.33 8.61
CA PRO A 39 -8.69 -1.09 8.96
C PRO A 39 -9.55 -1.92 7.99
N ASP A 40 -10.46 -1.28 7.24
CA ASP A 40 -11.27 -1.93 6.22
C ASP A 40 -10.54 -2.12 4.88
N VAL A 41 -9.23 -1.83 4.80
CA VAL A 41 -8.43 -1.97 3.59
C VAL A 41 -7.25 -2.90 3.84
N VAL A 42 -7.22 -4.00 3.09
CA VAL A 42 -6.11 -4.96 3.05
C VAL A 42 -5.13 -4.54 1.96
N VAL A 43 -3.87 -4.34 2.33
CA VAL A 43 -2.79 -4.03 1.40
C VAL A 43 -1.87 -5.23 1.25
N THR A 44 -1.67 -5.66 0.01
CA THR A 44 -0.82 -6.80 -0.32
C THR A 44 0.32 -6.34 -1.25
N GLN A 45 1.53 -6.76 -0.94
CA GLN A 45 2.71 -6.50 -1.76
C GLN A 45 3.11 -7.77 -2.52
N GLU A 46 2.95 -7.76 -3.85
CA GLU A 46 3.30 -8.88 -4.73
C GLU A 46 4.25 -8.39 -5.83
N GLU A 47 5.40 -9.04 -5.97
CA GLU A 47 6.35 -8.83 -7.09
C GLU A 47 6.72 -7.35 -7.35
N GLY A 48 6.86 -6.53 -6.29
CA GLY A 48 7.17 -5.11 -6.43
C GLY A 48 5.95 -4.25 -6.81
N GLN A 49 4.74 -4.74 -6.58
CA GLN A 49 3.48 -4.03 -6.79
C GLN A 49 2.64 -4.06 -5.52
N LEU A 50 2.00 -2.95 -5.19
CA LEU A 50 1.04 -2.85 -4.10
C LEU A 50 -0.37 -2.98 -4.68
N THR A 51 -1.15 -3.89 -4.11
CA THR A 51 -2.56 -4.07 -4.42
C THR A 51 -3.38 -3.75 -3.18
N PHE A 52 -4.55 -3.16 -3.41
CA PHE A 52 -5.45 -2.71 -2.34
C PHE A 52 -6.79 -3.40 -2.53
N LYS A 53 -7.24 -4.14 -1.51
CA LYS A 53 -8.53 -4.82 -1.50
C LYS A 53 -9.33 -4.37 -0.28
N PRO A 54 -10.66 -4.24 -0.39
CA PRO A 54 -11.49 -4.10 0.80
C PRO A 54 -11.32 -5.35 1.69
N SER A 55 -11.33 -5.16 3.01
CA SER A 55 -11.40 -6.27 3.96
C SER A 55 -12.76 -6.95 3.81
N GLU A 56 -12.83 -8.25 4.11
CA GLU A 56 -14.06 -9.03 3.98
C GLU A 56 -15.20 -8.57 4.92
N ASN A 57 -14.94 -7.61 5.81
CA ASN A 57 -15.90 -7.10 6.79
C ASN A 57 -16.61 -5.79 6.38
N ALA A 58 -16.42 -5.29 5.15
CA ALA A 58 -17.01 -4.04 4.66
C ALA A 58 -18.17 -4.22 3.66
#